data_AF-A0A3E0KLN8-F1
#
_entry.id   AF-A0A3E0KLN8-F1
#
_cell.length_a   1.000
_cell.length_b   1.000
_cell.length_c   1.000
_cell.angle_alpha   90.00
_cell.angle_beta   90.00
_cell.angle_gamma   90.00
#
_symmetry.space_group_name_H-M   'P 1'
#
loop_
_entity.id
_entity.type
_entity.pdbx_description
1 polymer ?
#
loop_
_entity_poly.entity_id
_entity_poly.type
_entity_poly.pdbx_seq_one_letter_code
_entity_poly.pdbx_strand_id
1 'polypeptide(L)'
;AAVPALARALAEDPKPVVRASAAWALGRIGGDDAYRALLQARERETDPEVRQEIEEALERVQGSRGTPAPPPPPAAPRPRSHAGG
;
A
#
# COMPACT_ATOMS: atom_id res chain seq x y z
N ALA A 1 -3.53 -15.00 9.72
CA ALA A 1 -2.46 -13.98 9.58
C ALA A 1 -2.92 -12.94 8.56
N ALA A 2 -2.70 -11.65 8.80
CA ALA A 2 -3.15 -10.57 7.89
C ALA A 2 -2.20 -10.33 6.70
N VAL A 3 -0.90 -10.60 6.88
CA VAL A 3 0.15 -10.33 5.89
C VAL A 3 -0.12 -11.00 4.53
N PRO A 4 -0.47 -12.29 4.42
CA PRO A 4 -0.71 -12.91 3.11
C PRO A 4 -1.87 -12.29 2.33
N ALA A 5 -2.94 -11.88 3.02
CA ALA A 5 -4.09 -11.25 2.39
C ALA A 5 -3.75 -9.83 1.87
N LEU A 6 -2.98 -9.07 2.65
CA LEU A 6 -2.51 -7.74 2.26
C LEU A 6 -1.49 -7.81 1.13
N ALA A 7 -0.55 -8.76 1.17
CA ALA A 7 0.42 -8.97 0.09
C ALA A 7 -0.29 -9.29 -1.24
N ARG A 8 -1.34 -10.13 -1.18
CA ARG A 8 -2.18 -10.42 -2.35
C ARG A 8 -2.90 -9.17 -2.85
N ALA A 9 -3.53 -8.41 -1.96
CA ALA A 9 -4.22 -7.18 -2.33
C ALA A 9 -3.26 -6.17 -2.99
N LEU A 10 -2.06 -6.01 -2.43
CA LEU A 10 -0.99 -5.17 -3.00
C LEU A 10 -0.52 -5.66 -4.38
N ALA A 11 -0.50 -6.97 -4.64
CA ALA A 11 -0.02 -7.51 -5.89
C ALA A 11 -1.08 -7.58 -7.00
N GLU A 12 -2.34 -7.82 -6.64
CA GLU A 12 -3.38 -8.23 -7.59
C GLU A 12 -4.58 -7.27 -7.68
N ASP A 13 -4.79 -6.37 -6.70
CA ASP A 13 -6.01 -5.55 -6.73
C ASP A 13 -5.96 -4.53 -7.89
N PRO A 14 -6.99 -4.48 -8.74
CA PRO A 14 -6.99 -3.58 -9.89
C PRO A 14 -7.02 -2.10 -9.48
N LYS A 15 -7.46 -1.76 -8.26
CA LYS A 15 -7.61 -0.39 -7.80
C LYS A 15 -6.33 0.07 -7.09
N PRO A 16 -5.64 1.11 -7.59
CA PRO A 16 -4.45 1.66 -6.94
C PRO A 16 -4.68 1.99 -5.47
N VAL A 17 -5.84 2.55 -5.12
CA VAL A 17 -6.20 2.89 -3.74
C VAL A 17 -6.18 1.68 -2.80
N VAL A 18 -6.62 0.51 -3.26
CA VAL A 18 -6.59 -0.72 -2.44
C VAL A 18 -5.15 -1.21 -2.28
N ARG A 19 -4.36 -1.15 -3.36
CA ARG A 19 -2.93 -1.52 -3.32
C ARG A 19 -2.15 -0.61 -2.37
N ALA A 20 -2.31 0.72 -2.46
CA ALA A 20 -1.71 1.67 -1.53
C ALA A 20 -2.11 1.37 -0.08
N SER A 21 -3.41 1.14 0.19
CA SER A 21 -3.89 0.78 1.53
C SER A 21 -3.25 -0.52 2.05
N ALA A 22 -3.01 -1.49 1.16
CA ALA A 22 -2.35 -2.74 1.51
C ALA A 22 -0.86 -2.54 1.80
N ALA A 23 -0.14 -1.74 1.00
CA ALA A 23 1.26 -1.36 1.26
C ALA A 23 1.40 -0.65 2.62
N TRP A 24 0.55 0.34 2.89
CA TRP A 24 0.50 1.04 4.17
C TRP A 24 0.32 0.08 5.35
N ALA A 25 -0.65 -0.83 5.25
CA ALA A 25 -0.93 -1.81 6.29
C ALA A 25 0.21 -2.82 6.50
N LEU A 26 0.89 -3.24 5.43
CA LEU A 26 2.09 -4.07 5.51
C LEU A 26 3.23 -3.35 6.23
N GLY A 27 3.47 -2.07 5.91
CA GLY A 27 4.46 -1.25 6.60
C GLY A 27 4.20 -1.10 8.11
N ARG A 28 2.92 -1.00 8.48
CA ARG A 28 2.45 -0.95 9.87
C ARG A 28 2.65 -2.27 10.63
N ILE A 29 2.34 -3.39 9.98
CA ILE A 29 2.51 -4.72 10.59
C ILE A 29 4.00 -5.01 10.79
N GLY A 30 4.82 -4.64 9.81
CA GLY A 30 6.25 -4.89 9.84
C GLY A 30 6.59 -6.38 9.84
N GLY A 31 7.84 -6.67 10.17
CA GLY A 31 8.40 -8.02 10.13
C GLY A 31 8.82 -8.46 8.72
N ASP A 32 9.56 -9.57 8.69
CA ASP A 32 10.25 -10.04 7.49
C ASP A 32 9.30 -10.36 6.32
N ASP A 33 8.14 -10.94 6.62
CA ASP A 33 7.15 -11.29 5.59
C ASP A 33 6.53 -10.03 4.94
N ALA A 34 6.23 -9.01 5.74
CA ALA A 34 5.71 -7.75 5.21
C ALA A 34 6.79 -7.00 4.40
N TYR A 35 8.03 -7.00 4.89
CA TYR A 35 9.16 -6.41 4.18
C TYR A 35 9.38 -7.07 2.81
N ARG A 36 9.37 -8.42 2.75
CA ARG A 36 9.51 -9.16 1.50
C ARG A 36 8.36 -8.89 0.53
N ALA A 37 7.12 -8.83 1.02
CA ALA A 37 5.96 -8.52 0.19
C ALA A 37 6.06 -7.11 -0.43
N LEU A 38 6.49 -6.12 0.35
CA LEU A 38 6.70 -4.74 -0.12
C LEU A 38 7.82 -4.65 -1.17
N LEU A 39 8.94 -5.36 -0.96
CA LEU A 39 10.03 -5.41 -1.95
C LEU A 39 9.56 -6.00 -3.28
N GLN A 40 8.79 -7.09 -3.24
CA GLN A 40 8.24 -7.73 -4.45
C GLN A 40 7.26 -6.81 -5.19
N ALA A 41 6.41 -6.10 -4.44
CA ALA A 41 5.46 -5.15 -5.02
C ALA A 41 6.17 -3.97 -5.71
N ARG A 42 7.24 -3.45 -5.10
CA ARG A 42 8.04 -2.34 -5.64
C ARG A 42 8.55 -2.59 -7.06
N GLU A 43 8.90 -3.84 -7.37
CA GLU A 43 9.44 -4.21 -8.69
C GLU A 43 8.39 -4.15 -9.82
N ARG A 44 7.10 -4.22 -9.48
CA ARG A 44 6.01 -4.38 -10.44
C ARG A 44 5.03 -3.22 -10.45
N GLU A 45 4.96 -2.45 -9.37
CA GLU A 45 4.01 -1.36 -9.27
C GLU A 45 4.36 -0.23 -10.23
N THR A 46 3.35 0.23 -10.97
CA THR A 46 3.47 1.30 -11.96
C THR A 46 2.76 2.57 -11.54
N ASP A 47 1.78 2.47 -10.64
CA ASP A 47 1.06 3.62 -10.14
C ASP A 47 1.94 4.46 -9.19
N PRO A 48 2.11 5.76 -9.45
CA PRO A 48 3.04 6.60 -8.69
C PRO A 48 2.63 6.77 -7.22
N GLU A 49 1.33 6.82 -6.91
CA GLU A 49 0.84 6.95 -5.53
C GLU A 49 1.11 5.66 -4.76
N VAL A 50 0.85 4.51 -5.38
CA VAL A 50 1.13 3.21 -4.75
C VAL A 50 2.64 3.01 -4.56
N ARG A 51 3.48 3.41 -5.54
CA ARG A 51 4.94 3.34 -5.40
C ARG A 51 5.43 4.14 -4.21
N GLN A 52 4.95 5.37 -4.04
CA GLN A 52 5.29 6.19 -2.89
C GLN A 52 4.93 5.48 -1.58
N GLU A 53 3.73 4.93 -1.48
CA GLU A 53 3.30 4.22 -0.26
C GLU A 53 4.12 2.96 0.01
N ILE A 54 4.55 2.23 -1.04
CA ILE A 54 5.45 1.08 -0.89
C ILE A 54 6.82 1.52 -0.33
N GLU A 55 7.43 2.59 -0.85
CA GLU A 55 8.72 3.08 -0.33
C GLU A 55 8.60 3.54 1.12
N GLU A 56 7.57 4.32 1.46
CA GLU A 56 7.31 4.76 2.83
C GLU A 56 7.07 3.56 3.77
N ALA A 57 6.35 2.53 3.30
CA ALA A 57 6.16 1.31 4.05
C ALA A 57 7.48 0.56 4.28
N LEU A 58 8.36 0.45 3.27
CA LEU A 58 9.69 -0.17 3.41
C LEU A 58 10.54 0.57 4.46
N GLU A 59 10.57 1.90 4.41
CA GLU A 59 11.26 2.72 5.41
C GLU A 59 10.70 2.48 6.82
N ARG A 60 9.37 2.38 6.98
CA ARG A 60 8.75 2.09 8.29
C ARG A 60 9.15 0.72 8.83
N VAL A 61 9.16 -0.32 7.99
CA VAL A 61 9.56 -1.67 8.44
C VAL A 61 11.03 -1.69 8.85
N GLN A 62 11.90 -0.97 8.14
CA GLN A 62 13.33 -0.88 8.45
C GLN A 62 13.62 0.04 9.65
N GLY A 63 12.83 1.10 9.82
CA GLY A 63 13.12 2.24 10.69
C GLY A 63 12.47 2.20 12.07
N SER A 64 12.04 1.04 12.58
CA SER A 64 11.20 0.95 13.78
C SER A 64 11.63 1.88 14.96
N ARG A 65 11.03 3.07 15.00
CA ARG A 65 10.70 3.85 16.19
C ARG A 65 9.26 4.28 16.01
N GLY A 66 8.38 3.65 16.77
CA GLY A 66 6.93 3.77 16.64
C GLY A 66 6.41 5.19 16.81
N THR A 67 6.22 5.90 15.71
CA THR A 67 5.31 7.04 15.67
C THR A 67 3.91 6.56 15.28
N PRO A 68 2.85 7.03 15.97
CA PRO A 68 1.49 6.76 15.53
C PRO A 68 1.26 7.45 14.18
N ALA A 69 0.73 6.68 13.22
CA ALA A 69 0.59 7.08 11.82
C ALA A 69 -0.54 8.11 11.62
N PRO A 70 -0.39 9.03 10.64
CA PRO A 70 -1.53 9.79 10.13
C PRO A 70 -2.60 8.84 9.54
N PRO A 71 -3.88 9.27 9.45
CA PRO A 71 -4.95 8.44 8.90
C PRO A 71 -4.61 7.94 7.49
N PRO A 72 -5.14 6.78 7.07
CA PRO A 72 -4.91 6.28 5.71
C PRO A 72 -5.27 7.37 4.71
N PRO A 73 -4.55 7.47 3.58
CA PRO A 73 -4.85 8.47 2.57
C PRO A 73 -6.34 8.39 2.20
N PRO A 74 -7.04 9.53 2.12
CA PRO A 74 -8.44 9.52 1.73
C PRO A 74 -8.55 8.79 0.40
N ALA A 75 -9.49 7.85 0.31
CA ALA A 75 -9.72 7.11 -0.93
C ALA A 75 -9.87 8.12 -2.07
N ALA A 76 -9.03 7.99 -3.10
CA ALA A 76 -9.00 8.92 -4.23
C ALA A 76 -10.44 9.22 -4.71
N PRO A 77 -10.77 10.48 -5.01
CA PRO A 77 -12.12 10.85 -5.40
C PRO A 77 -12.54 9.99 -6.59
N ARG A 78 -13.69 9.32 -6.47
CA ARG A 78 -14.24 8.51 -7.56
C ARG A 78 -14.25 9.37 -8.83
N PRO A 79 -13.73 8.89 -9.98
CA PRO A 79 -13.84 9.64 -11.22
C PRO A 79 -15.32 9.93 -11.41
N ARG A 80 -15.65 11.22 -11.57
CA ARG A 80 -17.03 11.64 -11.85
C ARG A 80 -17.44 10.91 -13.11
N SER A 81 -18.33 9.92 -13.00
CA SER A 81 -18.98 9.35 -14.16
C SER A 81 -19.76 10.49 -14.81
N HIS A 82 -19.22 11.05 -15.89
CA HIS A 82 -19.99 11.86 -16.82
C HIS A 82 -20.97 10.92 -17.52
N ALA A 83 -22.11 10.70 -16.88
CA ALA A 83 -23.32 10.24 -17.53
C ALA A 83 -24.09 11.49 -17.97
N GLY A 84 -24.38 11.61 -19.26
CA GLY A 84 -25.36 12.56 -19.78
C GLY A 84 -24.86 13.38 -20.95
N GLY A 85 -25.37 13.03 -22.14
CA GLY A 85 -25.14 13.67 -23.43
C GLY A 85 -25.55 12.70 -24.53
#